data_AF-A0A926EXG6-F1
#
_entry.id   AF-A0A926EXG6-F1
#
_cell.length_a   1.000
_cell.length_b   1.000
_cell.length_c   1.000
_cell.angle_alpha   90.00
_cell.angle_beta   90.00
_cell.angle_gamma   90.00
#
_symmetry.space_group_name_H-M   'P 1'
#
loop_
_entity.id
_entity.type
_entity.pdbx_description
1 polymer ?
#
loop_
_entity_poly.entity_id
_entity_poly.type
_entity_poly.pdbx_seq_one_letter_code
_entity_poly.pdbx_strand_id
1 'polypeptide(L)'
;MKSYSFSLEKVLEWKENNEKNIMEEFAILQNELQHEKSKLNILIQEYEETKNKGTKYKNIHELQQQDLYKRLLEDKIQGQEEVVNIASQKLEEVRLRLVAAQKERKIMEKLKEKDFNIYKKTMDSIEQKQLDEMAVLNYNKISLEGR
;
A
#
# COMPACT_ATOMS: atom_id res chain seq x y z
N MET A 1 -11.87 37.58 -0.71
CA MET A 1 -12.25 36.33 -1.41
C MET A 1 -12.32 35.21 -0.38
N LYS A 2 -13.35 34.35 -0.40
CA LYS A 2 -13.38 33.16 0.46
C LYS A 2 -12.22 32.24 0.05
N SER A 3 -11.54 31.62 1.00
CA SER A 3 -10.57 30.57 0.70
C SER A 3 -11.31 29.30 0.25
N TYR A 4 -10.72 28.55 -0.68
CA TYR A 4 -11.25 27.25 -1.08
C TYR A 4 -11.21 26.28 0.11
N SER A 5 -12.28 25.49 0.28
CA SER A 5 -12.34 24.43 1.27
C SER A 5 -13.10 23.25 0.67
N PHE A 6 -12.48 22.09 0.68
CA PHE A 6 -13.11 20.86 0.23
C PHE A 6 -13.98 20.28 1.36
N SER A 7 -15.25 20.01 1.07
CA SER A 7 -16.23 19.55 2.06
C SER A 7 -15.88 18.19 2.68
N LEU A 8 -15.14 17.35 1.97
CA LEU A 8 -14.76 16.00 2.40
C LEU A 8 -13.28 15.89 2.80
N GLU A 9 -12.63 16.99 3.16
CA GLU A 9 -11.20 17.01 3.52
C GLU A 9 -10.86 16.01 4.63
N LYS A 10 -11.67 15.97 5.70
CA LYS A 10 -11.49 15.01 6.81
C LYS A 10 -11.63 13.54 6.37
N VAL A 11 -12.46 13.28 5.36
CA VAL A 11 -12.64 11.93 4.82
C VAL A 11 -11.42 11.53 3.98
N LEU A 12 -10.86 12.46 3.21
CA LEU A 12 -9.62 12.25 2.47
C LEU A 12 -8.45 11.96 3.42
N GLU A 13 -8.27 12.77 4.46
CA GLU A 13 -7.24 12.58 5.49
C GLU A 13 -7.37 11.22 6.19
N TRP A 14 -8.61 10.83 6.54
CA TRP A 14 -8.85 9.50 7.10
C TRP A 14 -8.45 8.38 6.13
N LYS A 15 -8.74 8.51 4.83
CA LYS A 15 -8.34 7.52 3.81
C LYS A 15 -6.83 7.44 3.63
N GLU A 16 -6.14 8.58 3.65
CA GLU A 16 -4.68 8.65 3.62
C GLU A 16 -4.06 7.93 4.83
N ASN A 17 -4.57 8.21 6.04
CA ASN A 17 -4.09 7.56 7.24
C ASN A 17 -4.39 6.04 7.23
N ASN A 18 -5.56 5.64 6.74
CA ASN A 18 -5.90 4.24 6.59
C ASN A 18 -4.97 3.51 5.61
N GLU A 19 -4.67 4.09 4.45
CA GLU A 19 -3.69 3.54 3.51
C GLU A 19 -2.31 3.40 4.15
N LYS A 20 -1.86 4.42 4.90
CA LYS A 20 -0.58 4.39 5.60
C LYS A 20 -0.51 3.24 6.61
N ASN A 21 -1.55 3.06 7.43
CA ASN A 21 -1.59 1.97 8.42
C ASN A 21 -1.54 0.59 7.75
N ILE A 22 -2.26 0.41 6.64
CA ILE A 22 -2.23 -0.86 5.88
C ILE A 22 -0.85 -1.08 5.23
N MET A 23 -0.19 -0.02 4.79
CA MET A 23 1.18 -0.10 4.24
C MET A 23 2.20 -0.51 5.32
N GLU A 24 2.06 0.00 6.53
CA GLU A 24 2.88 -0.41 7.68
C GLU A 24 2.64 -1.88 8.03
N GLU A 25 1.38 -2.32 8.07
CA GLU A 25 1.01 -3.72 8.27
C GLU A 25 1.62 -4.64 7.18
N PHE A 26 1.54 -4.22 5.92
CA PHE A 26 2.13 -4.94 4.80
C PHE A 26 3.64 -5.12 4.97
N ALA A 27 4.34 -4.06 5.37
CA ALA A 27 5.79 -4.10 5.56
C ALA A 27 6.20 -5.08 6.69
N ILE A 28 5.42 -5.11 7.78
CA ILE A 28 5.65 -6.05 8.90
C ILE A 28 5.50 -7.50 8.41
N LEU A 29 4.40 -7.82 7.73
CA LEU A 29 4.14 -9.17 7.22
C LEU A 29 5.13 -9.59 6.13
N GLN A 30 5.60 -8.65 5.32
CA GLN A 30 6.62 -8.91 4.31
C GLN A 30 7.95 -9.34 4.97
N ASN A 31 8.35 -8.64 6.03
CA ASN A 31 9.54 -8.98 6.81
C ASN A 31 9.37 -10.35 7.50
N GLU A 32 8.20 -10.63 8.07
CA GLU A 32 7.89 -11.94 8.67
C GLU A 32 8.01 -13.07 7.63
N LEU A 33 7.40 -12.92 6.46
CA LEU A 33 7.51 -13.90 5.38
C LEU A 33 8.97 -14.14 4.97
N GLN A 34 9.76 -13.08 4.88
CA GLN A 34 11.18 -13.19 4.52
C GLN A 34 12.01 -13.90 5.60
N HIS A 35 11.70 -13.64 6.87
CA HIS A 35 12.30 -14.35 7.99
C HIS A 35 11.96 -15.85 7.97
N GLU A 36 10.70 -16.20 7.77
CA GLU A 36 10.27 -17.62 7.71
C GLU A 36 10.86 -18.36 6.51
N LYS A 37 10.97 -17.70 5.34
CA LYS A 37 11.70 -18.25 4.18
C LYS A 37 13.19 -18.47 4.47
N SER A 38 13.79 -17.59 5.26
CA SER A 38 15.21 -17.73 5.63
C SER A 38 15.43 -18.94 6.53
N LYS A 39 14.54 -19.19 7.50
CA LYS A 39 14.55 -20.42 8.31
C LYS A 39 14.38 -21.67 7.46
N LEU A 40 13.44 -21.66 6.52
CA LEU A 40 13.22 -22.77 5.59
C LEU A 40 14.49 -23.07 4.79
N ASN A 41 15.14 -22.04 4.24
CA ASN A 41 16.38 -22.21 3.49
C ASN A 41 17.50 -22.82 4.35
N ILE A 42 17.62 -22.42 5.62
CA ILE A 42 18.60 -23.01 6.54
C ILE A 42 18.33 -24.51 6.74
N LEU A 43 17.07 -24.90 6.95
CA LEU A 43 16.70 -26.31 7.12
C LEU A 43 16.98 -27.14 5.85
N ILE A 44 16.68 -26.59 4.67
CA ILE A 44 16.97 -27.23 3.37
C ILE A 44 18.49 -27.39 3.18
N GLN A 45 19.28 -26.38 3.53
CA GLN A 45 20.74 -26.46 3.48
C GLN A 45 21.29 -27.54 4.42
N GLU A 46 20.80 -27.59 5.66
CA GLU A 46 21.18 -28.60 6.65
C GLU A 46 20.84 -30.03 6.17
N TYR A 47 19.67 -30.20 5.52
CA TYR A 47 19.27 -31.46 4.91
C TYR A 47 20.19 -31.90 3.76
N GLU A 48 20.50 -31.00 2.83
CA GLU A 48 21.40 -31.28 1.71
C GLU A 48 22.84 -31.58 2.18
N GLU A 49 23.32 -30.88 3.21
CA GLU A 49 24.61 -31.20 3.84
C GLU A 49 24.63 -32.61 4.45
N THR A 50 23.53 -33.03 5.07
CA THR A 50 23.40 -34.35 5.68
C THR A 50 23.47 -35.44 4.60
N LYS A 51 22.81 -35.23 3.45
CA LYS A 51 22.88 -36.12 2.29
C LYS A 51 24.30 -36.24 1.72
N ASN A 52 25.05 -35.14 1.65
CA ASN A 52 26.42 -35.13 1.12
C ASN A 52 27.45 -35.83 2.04
N LYS A 53 27.18 -35.90 3.35
CA LYS A 53 27.99 -36.68 4.31
C LYS A 53 27.74 -38.20 4.20
N GLY A 54 26.72 -38.58 3.43
CA GLY A 54 26.19 -39.93 3.19
C GLY A 54 27.21 -41.02 2.83
N THR A 55 28.34 -40.62 2.25
CA THR A 55 29.30 -41.51 1.58
C THR A 55 30.45 -41.99 2.48
N LYS A 56 30.41 -41.71 3.80
CA LYS A 56 31.54 -41.95 4.72
C LYS A 56 31.26 -42.87 5.92
N TYR A 57 30.08 -43.46 6.06
CA TYR A 57 29.73 -44.22 7.27
C TYR A 57 30.43 -45.57 7.34
N LYS A 58 30.86 -45.94 8.55
CA LYS A 58 31.68 -47.14 8.79
C LYS A 58 30.92 -48.26 9.50
N ASN A 59 29.74 -47.99 10.07
CA ASN A 59 28.92 -49.00 10.75
C ASN A 59 27.40 -48.76 10.61
N ILE A 60 26.60 -49.79 10.90
CA ILE A 60 25.13 -49.81 10.76
C ILE A 60 24.44 -48.81 11.71
N HIS A 61 25.00 -48.59 12.91
CA HIS A 61 24.42 -47.70 13.91
C HIS A 61 24.50 -46.23 13.49
N GLU A 62 25.64 -45.80 12.91
CA GLU A 62 25.81 -44.48 12.30
C GLU A 62 24.79 -44.23 11.18
N LEU A 63 24.52 -45.27 10.38
CA LEU A 63 23.57 -45.22 9.28
C LEU A 63 22.12 -45.05 9.78
N GLN A 64 21.75 -45.75 10.87
CA GLN A 64 20.43 -45.61 11.50
C GLN A 64 20.22 -44.24 12.14
N GLN A 65 21.23 -43.70 12.85
CA GLN A 65 21.15 -42.37 13.45
C GLN A 65 21.00 -41.27 12.38
N GLN A 66 21.71 -41.41 11.27
CA GLN A 66 21.59 -40.54 10.10
C GLN A 66 20.19 -40.54 9.50
N ASP A 67 19.60 -41.73 9.30
CA ASP A 67 18.25 -41.85 8.75
C ASP A 67 17.20 -41.20 9.66
N LEU A 68 17.30 -41.39 10.97
CA LEU A 68 16.41 -40.75 11.94
C LEU A 68 16.53 -39.22 11.92
N TYR A 69 17.75 -38.70 11.89
CA TYR A 69 17.98 -37.27 11.82
C TYR A 69 17.49 -36.67 10.50
N LYS A 70 17.66 -37.39 9.39
CA LYS A 70 17.13 -37.00 8.09
C LYS A 70 15.60 -36.86 8.10
N ARG A 71 14.89 -37.85 8.65
CA ARG A 71 13.43 -37.79 8.80
C ARG A 71 13.00 -36.62 9.68
N LEU A 72 13.72 -36.37 10.77
CA LEU A 72 13.46 -35.21 11.63
C LEU A 72 13.61 -33.88 10.86
N LEU A 73 14.60 -33.77 9.96
CA LEU A 73 14.76 -32.59 9.12
C LEU A 73 13.64 -32.48 8.08
N GLU A 74 13.20 -33.58 7.46
CA GLU A 74 12.06 -33.60 6.55
C GLU A 74 10.78 -33.11 7.24
N ASP A 75 10.49 -33.60 8.45
CA ASP A 75 9.33 -33.16 9.24
C ASP A 75 9.41 -31.67 9.58
N LYS A 76 10.60 -31.17 9.94
CA LYS A 76 10.82 -29.73 10.22
C LYS A 76 10.64 -28.87 8.97
N ILE A 77 11.15 -29.33 7.82
CA ILE A 77 11.01 -28.63 6.53
C ILE A 77 9.53 -28.53 6.19
N GLN A 78 8.78 -29.64 6.24
CA GLN A 78 7.35 -29.65 5.96
C GLN A 78 6.59 -28.67 6.88
N GLY A 79 6.86 -28.71 8.19
CA GLY A 79 6.25 -27.76 9.12
C GLY A 79 6.60 -26.30 8.81
N GLN A 80 7.85 -26.02 8.43
CA GLN A 80 8.27 -24.67 8.07
C GLN A 80 7.69 -24.19 6.72
N GLU A 81 7.48 -25.09 5.76
CA GLU A 81 6.78 -24.80 4.50
C GLU A 81 5.33 -24.37 4.76
N GLU A 82 4.64 -25.04 5.67
CA GLU A 82 3.28 -24.66 6.09
C GLU A 82 3.27 -23.25 6.71
N VAL A 83 4.24 -22.94 7.58
CA VAL A 83 4.40 -21.60 8.17
C VAL A 83 4.63 -20.54 7.09
N VAL A 84 5.52 -20.81 6.12
CA VAL A 84 5.78 -19.90 4.99
C VAL A 84 4.53 -19.70 4.15
N ASN A 85 3.76 -20.76 3.90
CA ASN A 85 2.52 -20.68 3.13
C ASN A 85 1.48 -19.81 3.84
N ILE A 86 1.28 -20.00 5.15
CA ILE A 86 0.37 -19.17 5.96
C ILE A 86 0.81 -17.70 5.95
N ALA A 87 2.10 -17.42 6.15
CA ALA A 87 2.63 -16.05 6.09
C ALA A 87 2.44 -15.42 4.70
N SER A 88 2.59 -16.21 3.63
CA SER A 88 2.36 -15.75 2.26
C SER A 88 0.89 -15.43 1.99
N GLN A 89 -0.04 -16.23 2.52
CA GLN A 89 -1.48 -15.97 2.41
C GLN A 89 -1.86 -14.67 3.12
N LYS A 90 -1.39 -14.48 4.36
CA LYS A 90 -1.61 -13.24 5.11
C LYS A 90 -1.08 -12.01 4.36
N LEU A 91 0.13 -12.10 3.80
CA LEU A 91 0.70 -11.00 3.03
C LEU A 91 -0.16 -10.65 1.80
N GLU A 92 -0.68 -11.67 1.10
CA GLU A 92 -1.54 -11.44 -0.06
C GLU A 92 -2.87 -10.79 0.32
N GLU A 93 -3.49 -11.20 1.44
CA GLU A 93 -4.69 -10.55 1.95
C GLU A 93 -4.47 -9.06 2.23
N VAL A 94 -3.35 -8.71 2.87
CA VAL A 94 -2.99 -7.31 3.15
C VAL A 94 -2.65 -6.56 1.86
N ARG A 95 -2.01 -7.21 0.89
CA ARG A 95 -1.76 -6.63 -0.43
C ARG A 95 -3.05 -6.21 -1.12
N LEU A 96 -4.07 -7.07 -1.10
CA LEU A 96 -5.38 -6.77 -1.68
C LEU A 96 -6.06 -5.60 -0.95
N ARG A 97 -6.00 -5.58 0.39
CA ARG A 97 -6.50 -4.44 1.19
C ARG A 97 -5.78 -3.13 0.86
N LEU A 98 -4.46 -3.16 0.68
CA LEU A 98 -3.67 -1.98 0.34
C LEU A 98 -4.07 -1.42 -1.03
N VAL A 99 -4.24 -2.29 -2.03
CA VAL A 99 -4.69 -1.90 -3.38
C VAL A 99 -6.08 -1.28 -3.33
N ALA A 100 -6.99 -1.83 -2.53
CA ALA A 100 -8.32 -1.26 -2.34
C ALA A 100 -8.26 0.12 -1.68
N ALA A 101 -7.50 0.28 -0.60
CA ALA A 101 -7.33 1.56 0.09
C ALA A 101 -6.73 2.64 -0.83
N GLN A 102 -5.71 2.29 -1.62
CA GLN A 102 -5.10 3.16 -2.63
C GLN A 102 -6.11 3.62 -3.68
N LYS A 103 -6.97 2.70 -4.15
CA LYS A 103 -8.02 3.03 -5.12
C LYS A 103 -9.01 4.02 -4.51
N GLU A 104 -9.45 3.79 -3.28
CA GLU A 104 -10.40 4.66 -2.61
C GLU A 104 -9.85 6.06 -2.34
N ARG A 105 -8.58 6.19 -1.90
CA ARG A 105 -7.93 7.49 -1.74
C ARG A 105 -7.87 8.23 -3.08
N LYS A 106 -7.41 7.57 -4.15
CA LYS A 106 -7.30 8.17 -5.50
C LYS A 106 -8.65 8.66 -6.03
N ILE A 107 -9.74 7.96 -5.73
CA ILE A 107 -11.10 8.42 -6.09
C ILE A 107 -11.40 9.73 -5.34
N MET A 108 -11.11 9.80 -4.04
CA MET A 108 -11.35 10.99 -3.24
C MET A 108 -10.49 12.19 -3.69
N GLU A 109 -9.22 11.97 -4.04
CA GLU A 109 -8.35 13.00 -4.61
C GLU A 109 -8.92 13.58 -5.92
N LYS A 110 -9.40 12.70 -6.80
CA LYS A 110 -10.05 13.13 -8.06
C LYS A 110 -11.34 13.90 -7.81
N LEU A 111 -12.09 13.58 -6.75
CA LEU A 111 -13.27 14.37 -6.36
C LEU A 111 -12.87 15.76 -5.89
N LYS A 112 -11.85 15.86 -5.04
CA LYS A 112 -11.29 17.14 -4.58
C LYS A 112 -10.78 17.99 -5.74
N GLU A 113 -10.06 17.40 -6.69
CA GLU A 113 -9.58 18.10 -7.88
C GLU A 113 -10.73 18.65 -8.74
N LYS A 114 -11.79 17.85 -8.95
CA LYS A 114 -12.99 18.30 -9.67
C LYS A 114 -13.71 19.44 -8.96
N ASP A 115 -13.87 19.33 -7.64
CA ASP A 115 -14.51 20.35 -6.82
C ASP A 115 -13.72 21.67 -6.85
N PHE A 116 -12.39 21.60 -6.76
CA PHE A 116 -11.51 22.74 -6.91
C PHE A 116 -11.62 23.40 -8.29
N ASN A 117 -11.70 22.61 -9.35
CA ASN A 117 -11.89 23.13 -10.72
C ASN A 117 -13.24 23.85 -10.89
N ILE A 118 -14.30 23.35 -10.25
CA ILE A 118 -15.62 24.01 -10.24
C ILE A 118 -15.55 25.33 -9.47
N TYR A 119 -14.91 25.32 -8.30
CA TYR A 119 -14.70 26.52 -7.49
C TYR A 119 -13.97 27.60 -8.31
N LYS A 120 -12.87 27.24 -8.98
CA LYS A 120 -12.09 28.17 -9.82
C LYS A 120 -12.94 28.79 -10.92
N LYS A 121 -13.65 27.96 -11.71
CA LYS A 121 -14.56 28.45 -12.77
C LYS A 121 -15.64 29.39 -12.24
N THR A 122 -16.14 29.12 -11.04
CA THR A 122 -17.15 29.96 -10.40
C THR A 122 -16.57 31.32 -10.01
N MET A 123 -15.36 31.35 -9.44
CA MET A 123 -14.66 32.59 -9.12
C MET A 123 -14.35 33.40 -10.38
N ASP A 124 -13.83 32.77 -11.44
CA ASP A 124 -13.55 33.42 -12.72
C ASP A 124 -14.83 34.06 -13.31
N SER A 125 -15.96 33.36 -13.23
CA SER A 125 -17.25 33.88 -13.70
C SER A 125 -17.78 35.04 -12.85
N ILE A 126 -17.58 35.02 -11.53
CA ILE A 126 -17.96 36.12 -10.64
C ILE A 126 -17.11 37.36 -10.94
N GLU A 127 -15.79 37.18 -11.08
CA GLU A 127 -14.86 38.25 -11.41
C GLU A 127 -15.20 38.89 -12.76
N GLN A 128 -15.47 38.08 -13.79
CA GLN A 128 -15.87 38.57 -15.10
C GLN A 128 -17.16 39.41 -15.02
N LYS A 129 -18.19 38.94 -14.29
CA LYS A 129 -19.43 39.71 -14.10
C LYS A 129 -19.18 41.04 -13.41
N GLN A 130 -18.31 41.07 -12.40
CA GLN A 130 -17.96 42.31 -11.71
C GLN A 130 -17.26 43.30 -12.64
N LEU A 131 -16.37 42.84 -13.51
CA LEU A 131 -15.70 43.67 -14.52
C LEU A 131 -16.71 44.24 -15.54
N ASP A 132 -17.63 43.40 -16.03
CA ASP A 132 -18.67 43.83 -16.98
C ASP A 132 -19.59 44.89 -16.35
N GLU A 133 -20.02 44.69 -15.10
CA GLU A 133 -20.83 45.68 -14.35
C GLU A 133 -20.10 47.01 -14.17
N MET A 134 -18.81 46.97 -13.79
CA MET A 134 -17.98 48.19 -13.68
C MET A 134 -17.84 48.91 -15.02
N ALA A 135 -17.66 48.17 -16.13
CA ALA A 135 -17.57 48.74 -17.46
C ALA A 135 -18.87 49.46 -17.86
N VAL A 136 -20.03 48.86 -17.60
CA VAL A 136 -21.35 49.47 -17.86
C VAL A 136 -21.55 50.74 -17.02
N LEU A 137 -21.20 50.70 -15.73
CA LEU A 137 -21.31 51.88 -14.85
C LEU A 137 -20.42 53.03 -15.32
N ASN A 138 -19.18 52.75 -15.70
CA ASN A 138 -18.25 53.75 -16.22
C ASN A 138 -18.72 54.34 -17.56
N TYR A 139 -19.23 53.51 -18.46
CA TYR A 139 -19.80 53.96 -19.74
C TYR A 139 -20.98 54.91 -19.53
N ASN A 140 -21.92 54.53 -18.65
CA ASN A 140 -23.08 55.36 -18.34
C ASN A 140 -22.66 56.71 -17.72
N LYS A 141 -21.65 56.72 -16.84
CA LYS A 141 -21.13 57.95 -16.25
C LYS A 141 -20.53 58.91 -17.29
N ILE A 142 -19.71 58.40 -18.20
CA ILE A 142 -19.13 59.20 -19.30
C ILE A 142 -20.22 59.75 -20.23
N SER A 143 -21.27 58.96 -20.50
CA SER A 143 -22.39 59.40 -21.35
C SER A 143 -23.27 60.49 -20.72
N LEU A 144 -23.28 60.61 -19.39
CA LEU A 144 -24.02 61.62 -18.64
C LEU A 144 -23.22 62.93 -18.46
N GLU A 145 -21.89 62.86 -18.38
CA GLU A 145 -21.01 64.04 -18.30
C GLU A 145 -20.79 64.73 -19.67
N GLY A 146 -21.14 64.07 -20.77
CA GLY A 146 -21.07 64.61 -22.14
C GLY A 146 -22.35 65.30 -22.65
N ARG A 147 -23.33 65.58 -21.78
CA ARG A 147 -24.54 66.39 -22.06
C ARG A 147 -24.53 67.66 -21.23
#